data_AF-Q1N616-F1
#
_entry.id   AF-Q1N616-F1
#
_cell.length_a   1.000
_cell.length_b   1.000
_cell.length_c   1.000
_cell.angle_alpha   90.00
_cell.angle_beta   90.00
_cell.angle_gamma   90.00
#
_symmetry.space_group_name_H-M   'P 1'
#
loop_
_entity.id
_entity.type
_entity.pdbx_description
1 polymer ?
#
loop_
_entity_poly.entity_id
_entity_poly.type
_entity_poly.pdbx_seq_one_letter_code
_entity_poly.pdbx_strand_id
1 'polypeptide(L)'
;MSWILRFIYAAIGLSIVLLGVLISVNNSQLARVDLYWWQAPELPLGSVILIMLLIGAVLGILASSAVVWRTRRQNKYLQKQMKSVQARLDHLG
;
A
#
# COMPACT_ATOMS: atom_id res chain seq x y z
N MET A 1 -14.93 13.47 3.19
CA MET A 1 -15.01 12.40 2.17
C MET A 1 -13.76 11.51 2.12
N SER A 2 -13.09 11.21 3.25
CA SER A 2 -11.90 10.35 3.30
C SER A 2 -12.17 8.95 3.87
N TRP A 3 -13.27 8.79 4.62
CA TRP A 3 -13.66 7.53 5.24
C TRP A 3 -14.25 6.52 4.25
N ILE A 4 -15.10 6.98 3.32
CA ILE A 4 -15.64 6.17 2.23
C ILE A 4 -14.53 5.62 1.33
N LEU A 5 -13.55 6.45 0.94
CA LEU A 5 -12.44 6.00 0.11
C LEU A 5 -11.60 4.92 0.83
N ARG A 6 -11.30 5.12 2.12
CA ARG A 6 -10.62 4.09 2.93
C ARG A 6 -11.39 2.78 3.00
N PHE A 7 -12.71 2.86 3.16
CA PHE A 7 -13.57 1.68 3.17
C PHE A 7 -13.59 0.96 1.82
N ILE A 8 -13.69 1.71 0.71
CA ILE A 8 -13.60 1.16 -0.65
C ILE A 8 -12.26 0.47 -0.88
N TYR A 9 -11.14 1.11 -0.51
CA TYR A 9 -9.81 0.50 -0.63
C TYR A 9 -9.67 -0.78 0.22
N ALA A 10 -10.20 -0.78 1.44
CA ALA A 10 -10.22 -1.96 2.30
C ALA A 10 -11.06 -3.09 1.69
N ALA A 11 -12.25 -2.77 1.15
CA ALA A 11 -13.12 -3.74 0.49
C ALA A 11 -12.47 -4.33 -0.76
N ILE A 12 -11.83 -3.49 -1.59
CA ILE A 12 -11.08 -3.95 -2.77
C ILE A 12 -9.93 -4.87 -2.33
N GLY A 13 -9.13 -4.46 -1.35
CA GLY A 13 -8.04 -5.29 -0.82
C GLY A 13 -8.54 -6.65 -0.30
N LEU A 14 -9.66 -6.66 0.44
CA LEU A 14 -10.29 -7.88 0.93
C LEU A 14 -10.77 -8.79 -0.20
N SER A 15 -11.43 -8.23 -1.22
CA SER A 15 -11.88 -8.97 -2.39
C SER A 15 -10.72 -9.62 -3.14
N ILE A 16 -9.60 -8.90 -3.29
CA ILE A 16 -8.41 -9.44 -3.95
C ILE A 16 -7.82 -10.62 -3.15
N VAL A 17 -7.75 -10.52 -1.82
CA VAL A 17 -7.29 -11.63 -0.96
C VAL A 17 -8.23 -12.83 -1.07
N LEU A 18 -9.55 -12.61 -1.01
CA LEU A 18 -10.55 -13.66 -1.18
C LEU A 18 -10.42 -14.37 -2.54
N LEU A 19 -10.22 -13.62 -3.62
CA LEU A 19 -9.97 -14.19 -4.94
C LEU A 19 -8.68 -15.02 -4.97
N GLY A 20 -7.59 -14.54 -4.37
CA GLY A 20 -6.35 -15.30 -4.24
C GLY A 20 -6.54 -16.63 -3.51
N VAL A 21 -7.29 -16.62 -2.42
CA VAL A 21 -7.65 -17.84 -1.66
C VAL A 21 -8.51 -18.79 -2.49
N LEU A 22 -9.56 -18.28 -3.15
CA LEU A 22 -10.45 -19.09 -4.00
C LEU A 22 -9.71 -19.73 -5.18
N ILE A 23 -8.77 -19.00 -5.78
CA ILE A 23 -7.90 -19.52 -6.84
C ILE A 23 -6.99 -20.61 -6.26
N SER A 24 -6.42 -20.42 -5.07
CA SER A 24 -5.55 -21.42 -4.42
C SER A 24 -6.25 -22.69 -4.02
N VAL A 25 -7.50 -22.61 -3.56
CA VAL A 25 -8.27 -23.80 -3.18
C VAL A 25 -8.72 -24.58 -4.41
N ASN A 26 -9.14 -23.91 -5.48
CA ASN A 26 -9.66 -24.58 -6.69
C ASN A 26 -8.55 -25.01 -7.68
N ASN A 27 -7.39 -24.35 -7.65
CA ASN A 27 -6.30 -24.61 -8.57
C ASN A 27 -5.08 -25.14 -7.80
N SER A 28 -5.20 -26.38 -7.30
CA SER A 28 -4.13 -27.11 -6.61
C SER A 28 -3.04 -27.64 -7.55
N GLN A 29 -3.06 -27.23 -8.82
CA GLN A 29 -2.03 -27.60 -9.78
C GLN A 29 -0.70 -26.99 -9.34
N LEU A 30 0.32 -27.85 -9.24
CA LEU A 30 1.69 -27.44 -8.94
C LEU A 30 2.22 -26.61 -10.10
N ALA A 31 2.71 -25.40 -9.81
CA ALA A 31 3.50 -24.62 -10.73
C ALA A 31 4.91 -24.41 -10.20
N ARG A 32 5.84 -24.41 -11.15
CA ARG A 32 7.22 -24.03 -10.95
C ARG A 32 7.38 -22.59 -11.41
N VAL A 33 7.81 -21.71 -10.52
CA VAL A 33 8.17 -20.34 -10.88
C VAL A 33 9.66 -20.33 -11.19
N ASP A 34 9.99 -20.18 -12.47
CA ASP A 34 11.37 -20.02 -12.92
C ASP A 34 11.65 -18.52 -13.09
N LEU A 35 12.35 -17.93 -12.13
CA LEU A 35 12.91 -16.60 -12.27
C LEU A 35 14.30 -16.76 -12.88
N TYR A 36 14.69 -15.83 -13.75
CA TYR A 36 15.96 -15.89 -14.50
C TYR A 36 17.20 -16.15 -13.63
N TRP A 37 17.16 -15.79 -12.34
CA TRP A 37 18.21 -16.01 -11.36
C TRP A 37 17.85 -16.96 -10.21
N TRP A 38 16.61 -17.46 -10.15
CA TRP A 38 16.15 -18.28 -9.03
C TRP A 38 14.99 -19.21 -9.40
N GLN A 39 15.14 -20.48 -9.07
CA GLN A 39 14.06 -21.46 -9.22
C GLN A 39 13.34 -21.63 -7.89
N ALA A 40 12.07 -21.24 -7.87
CA ALA A 40 11.23 -21.47 -6.70
C ALA A 40 10.87 -22.97 -6.57
N PRO A 41 10.66 -23.47 -5.35
CA PRO A 41 10.09 -24.80 -5.13
C PRO A 41 8.73 -24.95 -5.82
N GLU A 42 8.36 -26.19 -6.15
CA GLU A 42 7.04 -26.49 -6.69
C GLU A 42 5.97 -26.16 -5.64
N LEU A 43 5.18 -25.13 -5.92
CA LEU A 43 4.10 -24.68 -5.06
C LEU A 43 2.79 -24.70 -5.85
N PRO A 44 1.64 -24.92 -5.20
CA PRO A 44 0.36 -24.74 -5.86
C PRO A 44 0.24 -23.35 -6.47
N LEU A 45 -0.31 -23.26 -7.68
CA LEU A 45 -0.45 -22.02 -8.45
C LEU A 45 -1.05 -20.89 -7.62
N GLY A 46 -2.14 -21.16 -6.91
CA GLY A 46 -2.76 -20.10 -6.12
C GLY A 46 -1.95 -19.69 -4.89
N SER A 47 -1.11 -20.57 -4.32
CA SER A 47 -0.17 -20.18 -3.27
C SER A 47 0.85 -19.18 -3.79
N VAL A 48 1.39 -19.41 -5.00
CA VAL A 48 2.31 -18.47 -5.67
C VAL A 48 1.62 -17.12 -5.91
N ILE A 49 0.41 -17.13 -6.46
CA ILE A 49 -0.37 -15.92 -6.72
C ILE A 49 -0.63 -15.15 -5.42
N LEU A 50 -1.02 -15.84 -4.35
CA LEU A 50 -1.26 -15.23 -3.05
C LEU A 50 0.01 -14.60 -2.46
N ILE A 51 1.16 -15.27 -2.56
CA ILE A 51 2.45 -14.74 -2.08
C ILE A 51 2.83 -13.49 -2.88
N MET A 52 2.74 -13.53 -4.21
CA MET A 52 3.05 -12.36 -5.06
C MET A 52 2.11 -11.20 -4.75
N LEU A 53 0.84 -11.48 -4.48
CA LEU A 53 -0.13 -10.47 -4.07
C LEU A 53 0.24 -9.80 -2.74
N LEU A 54 0.62 -10.59 -1.74
CA LEU A 54 1.04 -10.10 -0.44
C LEU A 54 2.30 -9.23 -0.55
N ILE A 55 3.28 -9.68 -1.34
CA ILE A 55 4.49 -8.90 -1.62
C ILE A 55 4.13 -7.57 -2.28
N GLY A 56 3.29 -7.59 -3.32
CA GLY A 56 2.82 -6.38 -3.99
C GLY A 56 2.09 -5.42 -3.04
N ALA A 57 1.24 -5.93 -2.16
CA ALA A 57 0.54 -5.13 -1.16
C ALA A 57 1.51 -4.46 -0.17
N VAL A 58 2.49 -5.21 0.36
CA VAL A 58 3.52 -4.67 1.26
C VAL A 58 4.33 -3.59 0.55
N LEU A 59 4.78 -3.83 -0.67
CA LEU A 59 5.53 -2.85 -1.46
C LEU A 59 4.70 -1.59 -1.74
N GLY A 60 3.42 -1.74 -2.08
CA GLY A 60 2.51 -0.61 -2.29
C GLY A 60 2.32 0.24 -1.03
N ILE A 61 2.19 -0.41 0.13
CA ILE A 61 2.11 0.29 1.44
C ILE A 61 3.40 1.05 1.72
N LEU A 62 4.56 0.41 1.52
CA LEU A 62 5.86 1.04 1.74
C LEU A 62 6.07 2.26 0.82
N ALA A 63 5.79 2.11 -0.47
CA ALA A 63 5.89 3.20 -1.44
C ALA A 63 4.96 4.38 -1.08
N SER A 64 3.72 4.09 -0.72
CA SER A 64 2.73 5.10 -0.31
C SER A 64 3.13 5.80 0.99
N SER A 65 3.72 5.07 1.93
CA SER A 65 4.15 5.59 3.23
C SER A 65 5.23 6.66 3.09
N ALA A 66 6.16 6.49 2.16
CA ALA A 66 7.19 7.49 1.87
C ALA A 66 6.60 8.81 1.37
N VAL A 67 5.62 8.74 0.47
CA VAL A 67 4.90 9.93 -0.05
C VAL A 67 4.15 10.62 1.08
N VAL A 68 3.36 9.88 1.87
CA VAL A 68 2.60 10.43 3.00
C VAL A 68 3.53 11.09 4.02
N TRP A 69 4.69 10.51 4.31
CA TRP A 69 5.67 11.08 5.23
C TRP A 69 6.20 12.42 4.72
N ARG A 70 6.58 12.51 3.44
CA ARG A 70 7.03 13.75 2.80
C ARG A 70 5.94 14.83 2.85
N THR A 71 4.71 14.49 2.51
CA THR A 71 3.58 15.42 2.56
C THR A 71 3.32 15.93 3.97
N ARG A 72 3.35 15.05 4.98
CA ARG A 72 3.18 15.44 6.39
C ARG A 72 4.28 16.39 6.86
N ARG A 73 5.53 16.14 6.46
CA ARG A 73 6.67 17.01 6.81
C ARG A 73 6.51 18.40 6.20
N GLN A 74 6.14 18.48 4.92
CA GLN A 74 5.87 19.76 4.24
C GLN A 74 4.71 20.51 4.88
N ASN A 75 3.62 19.81 5.23
CA ASN A 75 2.46 20.43 5.84
C ASN A 75 2.78 21.04 7.22
N LYS A 76 3.57 20.34 8.06
CA LYS A 76 4.08 20.90 9.32
C LYS A 76 4.96 22.13 9.13
N TYR A 77 5.79 22.13 8.09
CA TYR A 77 6.66 23.26 7.77
C TYR A 77 5.85 24.49 7.33
N LEU A 78 4.89 24.31 6.43
CA LEU A 78 4.01 25.38 5.95
C LEU A 78 3.15 25.95 7.09
N GLN A 79 2.60 25.09 7.97
CA GLN A 79 1.86 25.54 9.15
C GLN A 79 2.70 26.40 10.09
N LYS A 80 3.99 26.07 10.28
CA LYS A 80 4.91 26.90 11.08
C LYS A 80 5.14 28.27 10.43
N GLN A 81 5.33 28.33 9.11
CA GLN A 81 5.48 29.59 8.40
C GLN A 81 4.24 30.47 8.55
N MET A 82 3.05 29.90 8.33
CA MET A 82 1.79 30.65 8.49
C MET A 82 1.65 31.23 9.90
N LYS A 83 1.96 30.46 10.95
CA LYS A 83 1.94 30.98 12.33
C LYS A 83 2.94 32.12 12.54
N SER A 84 4.15 32.02 11.98
CA SER A 84 5.15 33.09 12.10
C SER A 84 4.78 34.35 11.33
N VAL A 85 4.11 34.23 10.19
CA VAL A 85 3.61 35.37 9.41
C VAL A 85 2.43 36.02 10.14
N GLN A 86 1.51 35.24 10.69
CA GLN A 86 0.39 35.74 11.49
C GLN A 86 0.87 36.56 12.69
N ALA A 87 1.82 36.03 13.47
CA ALA A 87 2.41 36.74 14.61
C ALA A 87 3.12 38.06 14.20
N ARG A 88 3.63 38.13 12.96
CA ARG A 88 4.19 39.36 12.41
C ARG A 88 3.13 40.35 11.94
N LEU A 89 1.91 39.95 11.65
CA LEU A 89 0.85 40.91 11.36
C LEU A 89 0.26 41.46 12.68
N ASP A 90 0.12 40.60 13.68
CA ASP A 90 -0.42 40.97 14.99
C ASP A 90 0.47 41.96 15.77
N HIS A 91 1.78 42.01 15.53
CA HIS A 91 2.67 43.03 16.15
C HIS A 91 2.75 44.37 15.38
N LEU A 92 2.16 44.46 14.17
CA LEU A 92 2.21 45.65 13.32
C LEU A 92 0.90 46.48 13.34
N GLY A 93 -0.16 45.98 13.97
CA GLY A 93 -1.44 46.67 14.17
C GLY A 93 -1.65 47.02 15.63
#